data_AF-A0A818H4S6-F1
#
_entry.id   AF-A0A818H4S6-F1
#
_cell.length_a   1.000
_cell.length_b   1.000
_cell.length_c   1.000
_cell.angle_alpha   90.00
_cell.angle_beta   90.00
_cell.angle_gamma   90.00
#
_symmetry.space_group_name_H-M   'P 1'
#
loop_
_entity.id
_entity.type
_entity.pdbx_description
1 polymer ?
#
loop_
_entity_poly.entity_id
_entity_poly.type
_entity_poly.pdbx_seq_one_letter_code
_entity_poly.pdbx_strand_id
1 'polypeptide(L)'
;MNFECSYEREGQCSICSEVNIRLVNLSKKCAHLSNCCVACLTQSFATDIESKGSYTFRCPMPTCTVKFEPEEYYCLLDARLMGIVDNLLLHRLLETNEEFRWCKSTKGCGAGQLVCNYKDLLGYYTCHACGQMLCFRHSIEWHKGFTCDEFEAERARNDDLASDVTVLAFTKKCPNEACGTPIMKHEGCDVMTCCRFGSHTCAESKDACDHGGRNYCGQRFCWSCLGKIDLDKKTNGFIRHCKSSCKYYSLN
;
A
#
# COMPACT_ATOMS: atom_id res chain seq x y z
N MET A 1 -13.79 47.89 36.34
CA MET A 1 -12.71 47.07 36.92
C MET A 1 -13.41 45.94 37.68
N ASN A 2 -13.44 44.67 37.28
CA ASN A 2 -12.68 43.89 36.32
C ASN A 2 -13.65 42.90 35.68
N PHE A 3 -13.72 42.87 34.34
CA PHE A 3 -14.31 41.73 33.62
C PHE A 3 -13.15 40.77 33.35
N GLU A 4 -12.97 39.78 34.23
CA GLU A 4 -12.05 38.68 33.97
C GLU A 4 -12.60 37.85 32.81
N CYS A 5 -12.03 38.07 31.63
CA CYS A 5 -12.27 37.31 30.42
C CYS A 5 -11.66 35.92 30.59
N SER A 6 -12.47 34.93 30.96
CA SER A 6 -12.08 33.52 31.01
C SER A 6 -12.04 32.93 29.60
N TYR A 7 -10.89 33.01 28.94
CA TYR A 7 -10.55 32.43 27.62
C TYR A 7 -9.05 32.04 27.74
N GLU A 8 -8.50 30.84 27.46
CA GLU A 8 -8.87 29.64 26.71
C GLU A 8 -8.10 28.45 27.32
N ARG A 9 -8.59 27.20 27.18
CA ARG A 9 -7.77 26.02 27.51
C ARG A 9 -6.70 25.83 26.44
N GLU A 10 -5.44 26.13 26.79
CA GLU A 10 -4.25 25.86 25.98
C GLU A 10 -4.01 24.34 25.85
N GLY A 11 -4.20 23.79 24.65
CA GLY A 11 -3.95 22.38 24.35
C GLY A 11 -2.63 22.17 23.60
N GLN A 12 -2.13 20.94 23.58
CA GLN A 12 -1.01 20.51 22.73
C GLN A 12 -1.50 19.55 21.64
N CYS A 13 -1.06 19.75 20.39
CA CYS A 13 -1.36 18.84 19.28
C CYS A 13 -0.56 17.56 19.41
N SER A 14 -1.20 16.39 19.34
CA SER A 14 -0.49 15.11 19.33
C SER A 14 0.24 14.79 18.01
N ILE A 15 0.03 15.58 16.95
CA ILE A 15 0.65 15.36 15.63
C ILE A 15 1.84 16.30 15.42
N CYS A 16 1.62 17.61 15.48
CA CYS A 16 2.68 18.60 15.24
C CYS A 16 3.38 19.10 16.52
N SER A 17 2.94 18.66 17.70
CA SER A 17 3.46 19.07 19.01
C SER A 17 3.33 20.57 19.34
N GLU A 18 2.62 21.36 18.51
CA GLU A 18 2.31 22.76 18.80
C GLU A 18 1.48 22.89 20.07
N VAL A 19 1.84 23.87 20.91
CA VAL A 19 1.20 24.19 22.19
C VAL A 19 0.33 25.44 22.06
N ASN A 20 -0.54 25.68 23.04
CA ASN A 20 -1.43 26.84 23.12
C ASN A 20 -2.38 26.97 21.92
N ILE A 21 -2.81 25.83 21.39
CA ILE A 21 -3.72 25.75 20.26
C ILE A 21 -5.17 25.55 20.71
N ARG A 22 -6.10 26.05 19.89
CA ARG A 22 -7.52 25.76 20.04
C ARG A 22 -7.82 24.35 19.48
N LEU A 23 -8.10 23.44 20.39
CA LEU A 23 -8.63 22.12 20.05
C LEU A 23 -10.12 22.20 19.79
N VAL A 24 -10.59 21.53 18.73
CA VAL A 24 -12.00 21.56 18.31
C VAL A 24 -12.69 20.23 18.59
N ASN A 25 -14.01 20.27 18.75
CA ASN A 25 -14.86 19.10 18.65
C ASN A 25 -15.61 19.19 17.31
N LEU A 26 -15.45 18.18 16.46
CA LEU A 26 -16.07 18.14 15.13
C LEU A 26 -17.45 17.47 15.12
N SER A 27 -17.76 16.61 16.09
CA SER A 27 -18.98 15.83 16.09
C SER A 27 -19.71 15.90 17.41
N LYS A 28 -21.01 16.20 17.34
CA LYS A 28 -21.90 16.18 18.50
C LYS A 28 -22.09 14.77 19.07
N LYS A 29 -21.68 13.72 18.34
CA LYS A 29 -21.75 12.31 18.77
C LYS A 29 -20.68 11.95 19.81
N CYS A 30 -19.70 12.82 20.03
CA CYS A 30 -18.73 12.67 21.11
C CYS A 30 -18.53 13.99 21.88
N ALA A 31 -18.31 13.92 23.19
CA ALA A 31 -18.27 15.10 24.07
C ALA A 31 -16.84 15.46 24.53
N HIS A 32 -15.83 15.19 23.71
CA HIS A 32 -14.42 15.50 24.00
C HIS A 32 -13.81 16.39 22.92
N LEU A 33 -12.81 17.17 23.28
CA LEU A 33 -11.99 17.90 22.32
C LEU A 33 -11.11 16.92 21.53
N SER A 34 -10.82 17.25 20.28
CA SER A 34 -9.78 16.60 19.50
C SER A 34 -8.44 16.71 20.23
N ASN A 35 -7.59 15.70 20.16
CA ASN A 35 -6.18 15.75 20.56
C ASN A 35 -5.27 16.35 19.46
N CYS A 36 -5.84 16.68 18.31
CA CYS A 36 -5.16 17.25 17.15
C CYS A 36 -5.67 18.66 16.84
N CYS A 37 -4.77 19.52 16.36
CA CYS A 37 -5.12 20.85 15.86
C CYS A 37 -5.92 20.79 14.56
N VAL A 38 -6.63 21.87 14.24
CA VAL A 38 -7.43 22.00 13.01
C VAL A 38 -6.57 21.84 11.76
N ALA A 39 -5.36 22.39 11.74
CA ALA A 39 -4.45 22.30 10.59
C ALA A 39 -4.04 20.85 10.32
N CYS A 40 -3.65 20.10 11.35
CA CYS A 40 -3.31 18.68 11.20
C CYS A 40 -4.52 17.83 10.80
N LEU A 41 -5.72 18.12 11.30
CA LEU A 41 -6.95 17.42 10.89
C LEU A 41 -7.25 17.68 9.41
N THR A 42 -7.19 18.94 9.00
CA THR A 42 -7.40 19.37 7.61
C THR A 42 -6.42 18.65 6.68
N GLN A 43 -5.13 18.65 7.01
CA GLN A 43 -4.10 17.97 6.23
C GLN A 43 -4.30 16.45 6.21
N SER A 44 -4.68 15.86 7.33
CA SER A 44 -4.96 14.43 7.43
C SER A 44 -6.11 14.03 6.52
N PHE A 45 -7.23 14.77 6.55
CA PHE A 45 -8.38 14.51 5.69
C PHE A 45 -8.03 14.70 4.22
N ALA A 46 -7.35 15.80 3.86
CA ALA A 46 -6.91 16.05 2.49
C ALA A 46 -6.04 14.89 1.96
N THR A 47 -5.05 14.47 2.75
CA THR A 47 -4.15 13.37 2.38
C THR A 47 -4.94 12.07 2.19
N ASP A 48 -5.86 11.74 3.09
CA ASP A 48 -6.66 10.52 2.99
C ASP A 48 -7.63 10.54 1.79
N ILE A 49 -8.21 11.69 1.45
CA ILE A 49 -9.08 11.85 0.27
C ILE A 49 -8.26 11.66 -1.00
N GLU A 50 -7.14 12.35 -1.14
CA GLU A 50 -6.37 12.40 -2.38
C GLU A 50 -5.56 11.12 -2.62
N SER A 51 -4.89 10.61 -1.59
CA SER A 51 -3.98 9.48 -1.76
C SER A 51 -4.67 8.12 -1.62
N LYS A 52 -5.73 8.04 -0.80
CA LYS A 52 -6.41 6.78 -0.50
C LYS A 52 -7.82 6.70 -1.07
N GLY A 53 -8.38 7.80 -1.58
CA GLY A 53 -9.79 7.86 -1.97
C GLY A 53 -10.74 7.63 -0.79
N SER A 54 -10.28 7.91 0.45
CA SER A 54 -11.05 7.67 1.66
C SER A 54 -11.81 8.93 2.07
N TYR A 55 -13.10 8.76 2.33
CA TYR A 55 -13.98 9.81 2.87
C TYR A 55 -14.62 9.41 4.20
N THR A 56 -14.23 8.27 4.76
CA THR A 56 -14.72 7.79 6.05
C THR A 56 -13.70 8.10 7.13
N PHE A 57 -13.99 9.11 7.95
CA PHE A 57 -13.10 9.54 9.02
C PHE A 57 -13.62 9.13 10.39
N ARG A 58 -12.68 8.95 11.32
CA ARG A 58 -12.96 8.67 12.73
C ARG A 58 -12.39 9.78 13.59
N CYS A 59 -12.93 9.89 14.80
CA CYS A 59 -12.36 10.77 15.78
C CYS A 59 -10.87 10.43 16.04
N PRO A 60 -9.97 11.43 16.05
CA PRO A 60 -8.54 11.21 16.30
C PRO A 60 -8.23 10.83 17.76
N MET A 61 -9.20 10.97 18.68
CA MET A 61 -9.02 10.62 20.08
C MET A 61 -8.91 9.09 20.22
N PRO A 62 -7.83 8.52 20.78
CA PRO A 62 -7.60 7.07 20.81
C PRO A 62 -8.69 6.23 21.49
N THR A 63 -9.40 6.83 22.45
CA THR A 63 -10.49 6.18 23.19
C THR A 63 -11.84 6.31 22.49
N CYS A 64 -11.91 6.98 21.34
CA CYS A 64 -13.14 7.26 20.60
C CYS A 64 -13.17 6.52 19.26
N THR A 65 -14.30 5.88 18.96
CA THR A 65 -14.51 5.15 17.71
C THR A 65 -15.59 5.78 16.82
N VAL A 66 -16.09 6.95 17.22
CA VAL A 66 -17.11 7.70 16.47
C VAL A 66 -16.60 8.01 15.07
N LYS A 67 -17.44 7.70 14.08
CA LYS A 67 -17.25 8.09 12.68
C LYS A 67 -17.89 9.45 12.44
N PHE A 68 -17.20 10.29 11.70
CA PHE A 68 -17.73 11.58 11.27
C PHE A 68 -18.65 11.39 10.06
N GLU A 69 -19.78 12.12 10.08
CA GLU A 69 -20.58 12.31 8.88
C GLU A 69 -19.93 13.36 7.97
N PRO A 70 -20.14 13.29 6.65
CA PRO A 70 -19.59 14.26 5.70
C PRO A 70 -19.80 15.72 6.11
N GLU A 71 -21.01 16.07 6.53
CA GLU A 71 -21.39 17.44 6.91
C GLU A 71 -20.59 17.98 8.10
N GLU A 72 -20.08 17.09 8.97
CA GLU A 72 -19.32 17.45 10.16
C GLU A 72 -17.90 17.92 9.84
N TYR A 73 -17.30 17.41 8.76
CA TYR A 73 -15.92 17.75 8.38
C TYR A 73 -15.81 18.59 7.10
N TYR A 74 -16.90 18.86 6.38
CA TYR A 74 -16.90 19.72 5.19
C TYR A 74 -16.37 21.13 5.47
N CYS A 75 -16.56 21.64 6.69
CA CYS A 75 -16.00 22.93 7.10
C CYS A 75 -14.46 22.97 7.10
N LEU A 76 -13.80 21.80 7.09
CA LEU A 76 -12.35 21.67 7.00
C LEU A 76 -11.85 21.39 5.59
N LEU A 77 -12.74 21.25 4.60
CA LEU A 77 -12.38 20.91 3.24
C LEU A 77 -12.51 22.12 2.31
N ASP A 78 -11.63 22.20 1.32
CA ASP A 78 -11.80 23.12 0.20
C ASP A 78 -12.85 22.59 -0.80
N ALA A 79 -13.30 23.46 -1.72
CA ALA A 79 -14.34 23.12 -2.70
C ALA A 79 -13.98 21.93 -3.61
N ARG A 80 -12.69 21.73 -3.89
CA ARG A 80 -12.23 20.62 -4.72
C ARG A 80 -12.31 19.31 -3.95
N LEU A 81 -11.86 19.28 -2.70
CA LEU A 81 -11.93 18.10 -1.84
C LEU A 81 -13.39 17.72 -1.53
N MET A 82 -14.26 18.71 -1.27
CA MET A 82 -15.71 18.47 -1.12
C MET A 82 -16.28 17.79 -2.37
N GLY A 83 -15.96 18.28 -3.57
CA GLY A 83 -16.41 17.66 -4.82
C GLY A 83 -15.94 16.21 -5.01
N ILE A 84 -14.73 15.88 -4.56
CA ILE A 84 -14.22 14.50 -4.57
C ILE A 84 -15.04 13.63 -3.61
N VAL A 85 -15.27 14.10 -2.39
CA VAL A 85 -16.06 13.36 -1.38
C VAL A 85 -17.49 13.14 -1.86
N ASP A 86 -18.15 14.18 -2.39
CA ASP A 86 -19.50 14.09 -2.94
C ASP A 86 -19.56 13.08 -4.10
N ASN A 87 -18.56 13.06 -4.99
CA ASN A 87 -18.48 12.08 -6.06
C ASN A 87 -18.32 10.66 -5.52
N LEU A 88 -17.46 10.44 -4.52
CA LEU A 88 -17.28 9.13 -3.88
C LEU A 88 -18.55 8.65 -3.17
N LEU A 89 -19.26 9.54 -2.49
CA LEU A 89 -20.54 9.26 -1.85
C LEU A 89 -21.59 8.88 -2.88
N LEU A 90 -21.73 9.67 -3.96
CA LEU A 90 -22.64 9.39 -5.06
C LEU A 90 -22.33 8.03 -5.69
N HIS A 91 -21.05 7.74 -5.94
CA HIS A 91 -20.59 6.46 -6.48
C HIS A 91 -21.02 5.30 -5.60
N ARG A 92 -20.77 5.36 -4.28
CA ARG A 92 -21.19 4.31 -3.34
C ARG A 92 -22.71 4.15 -3.31
N LEU A 93 -23.45 5.26 -3.26
CA LEU A 93 -24.91 5.23 -3.19
C LEU A 93 -25.50 4.55 -4.43
N LEU A 94 -25.00 4.89 -5.61
CA LEU A 94 -25.48 4.30 -6.87
C LEU A 94 -25.03 2.85 -7.04
N GLU A 95 -23.84 2.47 -6.54
CA GLU A 95 -23.37 1.08 -6.53
C GLU A 95 -24.22 0.14 -5.66
N THR A 96 -25.05 0.67 -4.74
CA THR A 96 -26.02 -0.17 -4.01
C THR A 96 -27.11 -0.74 -4.91
N ASN A 97 -27.34 -0.15 -6.08
CA ASN A 97 -28.28 -0.65 -7.06
C ASN A 97 -27.61 -1.72 -7.94
N GLU A 98 -28.13 -2.94 -7.89
CA GLU A 98 -27.62 -4.09 -8.64
C GLU A 98 -27.59 -3.87 -10.17
N GLU A 99 -28.44 -3.00 -10.71
CA GLU A 99 -28.53 -2.69 -12.13
C GLU A 99 -27.59 -1.57 -12.57
N PHE A 100 -27.06 -0.79 -11.62
CA PHE A 100 -26.27 0.39 -11.92
C PHE A 100 -24.80 0.05 -12.15
N ARG A 101 -24.18 0.60 -13.21
CA ARG A 101 -22.76 0.40 -13.52
C ARG A 101 -22.07 1.71 -13.91
N TRP A 102 -20.86 1.89 -13.37
CA TRP A 102 -19.92 2.93 -13.79
C TRP A 102 -19.08 2.49 -15.00
N CYS A 103 -18.95 3.37 -15.98
CA CYS A 103 -18.10 3.16 -17.14
C CYS A 103 -16.62 3.34 -16.78
N LYS A 104 -15.91 2.23 -16.57
CA LYS A 104 -14.45 2.22 -16.34
C LYS A 104 -13.66 2.03 -17.63
N SER A 105 -14.13 2.64 -18.72
CA SER A 105 -13.37 2.64 -19.98
C SER A 105 -11.98 3.24 -19.75
N THR A 106 -10.96 2.65 -20.36
CA THR A 106 -9.56 3.12 -20.36
C THR A 106 -9.41 4.56 -20.85
N LYS A 107 -10.40 5.09 -21.57
CA LYS A 107 -10.47 6.47 -22.05
C LYS A 107 -10.93 7.49 -20.99
N GLY A 108 -11.18 7.06 -19.75
CA GLY A 108 -11.55 7.96 -18.65
C GLY A 108 -12.98 8.50 -18.72
N CYS A 109 -13.93 7.71 -19.25
CA CYS A 109 -15.32 8.14 -19.43
C CYS A 109 -16.04 8.47 -18.10
N GLY A 110 -16.04 7.55 -17.14
CA GLY A 110 -16.64 7.79 -15.82
C GLY A 110 -18.17 7.93 -15.79
N ALA A 111 -18.86 7.84 -16.93
CA ALA A 111 -20.33 7.92 -16.98
C ALA A 111 -20.98 6.74 -16.24
N GLY A 112 -22.07 7.00 -15.52
CA GLY A 112 -22.86 5.99 -14.83
C GLY A 112 -24.18 5.71 -15.54
N GLN A 113 -24.63 4.45 -15.56
CA GLN A 113 -25.90 4.09 -16.19
C GLN A 113 -26.59 2.91 -15.50
N LEU A 114 -27.91 2.88 -15.63
CA LEU A 114 -28.70 1.69 -15.34
C LEU A 114 -28.64 0.74 -16.52
N VAL A 115 -28.36 -0.52 -16.23
CA VAL A 115 -28.35 -1.61 -17.21
C VAL A 115 -29.56 -2.48 -16.93
N CYS A 116 -30.69 -2.11 -17.54
CA CYS A 116 -31.94 -2.87 -17.41
C CYS A 116 -31.77 -4.28 -17.99
N ASN A 117 -32.53 -5.25 -17.46
CA ASN A 117 -32.51 -6.66 -17.89
C ASN A 117 -31.13 -7.32 -17.75
N TYR A 118 -30.38 -6.96 -16.72
CA TYR A 118 -29.02 -7.47 -16.52
C TYR A 118 -28.92 -9.01 -16.44
N LYS A 119 -30.00 -9.67 -16.02
CA LYS A 119 -30.11 -11.13 -15.93
C LYS A 119 -30.16 -11.82 -17.29
N ASP A 120 -30.62 -11.11 -18.32
CA ASP A 120 -30.76 -11.63 -19.69
C ASP A 120 -29.57 -11.22 -20.58
N LEU A 121 -28.58 -10.51 -20.03
CA LEU A 121 -27.40 -10.09 -20.79
C LEU A 121 -26.50 -11.28 -21.10
N LEU A 122 -25.86 -11.21 -22.27
CA LEU A 122 -24.73 -12.07 -22.66
C LEU A 122 -23.44 -11.79 -21.85
N GLY A 123 -23.56 -11.17 -20.67
CA GLY A 123 -22.46 -10.80 -19.78
C GLY A 123 -21.86 -9.40 -20.01
N TYR A 124 -22.33 -8.63 -20.99
CA TYR A 124 -21.81 -7.30 -21.32
C TYR A 124 -22.90 -6.25 -21.53
N TYR A 125 -22.52 -4.98 -21.44
CA TYR A 125 -23.36 -3.82 -21.74
C TYR A 125 -22.58 -2.77 -22.54
N THR A 126 -23.29 -1.85 -23.19
CA THR A 126 -22.67 -0.74 -23.93
C THR A 126 -22.87 0.57 -23.19
N CYS A 127 -21.79 1.32 -22.98
CA CYS A 127 -21.87 2.63 -22.33
C CYS A 127 -22.62 3.64 -23.23
N HIS A 128 -23.64 4.31 -22.69
CA HIS A 128 -24.41 5.30 -23.45
C HIS A 128 -23.61 6.55 -23.83
N ALA A 129 -22.56 6.88 -23.07
CA ALA A 129 -21.79 8.11 -23.26
C ALA A 129 -20.63 7.93 -24.26
N CYS A 130 -19.86 6.84 -24.14
CA CYS A 130 -18.67 6.61 -24.97
C CYS A 130 -18.79 5.44 -25.95
N GLY A 131 -19.88 4.66 -25.90
CA GLY A 131 -20.11 3.50 -26.78
C GLY A 131 -19.22 2.28 -26.50
N GLN A 132 -18.38 2.31 -25.45
CA GLN A 132 -17.52 1.18 -25.11
C GLN A 132 -18.35 -0.01 -24.62
N MET A 133 -18.03 -1.22 -25.11
CA MET A 133 -18.56 -2.48 -24.60
C MET A 133 -17.80 -2.89 -23.34
N LEU A 134 -18.52 -3.13 -22.26
CA LEU A 134 -17.97 -3.43 -20.93
C LEU A 134 -18.58 -4.72 -20.39
N CYS A 135 -17.78 -5.51 -19.68
CA CYS A 135 -18.27 -6.66 -18.92
C CYS A 135 -19.14 -6.16 -17.76
N PHE A 136 -20.33 -6.74 -17.59
CA PHE A 136 -21.27 -6.36 -16.53
C PHE A 136 -20.76 -6.76 -15.13
N ARG A 137 -20.08 -7.91 -15.01
CA ARG A 137 -19.53 -8.41 -13.74
C ARG A 137 -18.23 -7.68 -13.36
N HIS A 138 -17.28 -7.58 -14.29
CA HIS A 138 -15.96 -7.04 -14.01
C HIS A 138 -15.87 -5.52 -14.14
N SER A 139 -16.83 -4.88 -14.84
CA SER A 139 -16.80 -3.44 -15.16
C SER A 139 -15.50 -3.00 -15.86
N ILE A 140 -14.91 -3.87 -16.68
CA ILE A 140 -13.75 -3.59 -17.55
C ILE A 140 -14.17 -3.74 -19.02
N GLU A 141 -13.25 -3.46 -19.95
CA GLU A 141 -13.48 -3.71 -21.38
C GLU A 141 -13.92 -5.16 -21.64
N TRP A 142 -14.90 -5.31 -22.53
CA TRP A 142 -15.51 -6.62 -22.78
C TRP A 142 -14.50 -7.63 -23.33
N HIS A 143 -14.28 -8.69 -22.56
CA HIS A 143 -13.41 -9.81 -22.90
C HIS A 143 -14.13 -10.79 -23.87
N LYS A 144 -14.23 -10.38 -25.14
CA LYS A 144 -14.84 -11.19 -26.21
C LYS A 144 -14.20 -12.58 -26.26
N GLY A 145 -15.04 -13.63 -26.31
CA GLY A 145 -14.59 -15.03 -26.46
C GLY A 145 -14.28 -15.74 -25.15
N PHE A 146 -14.35 -15.06 -24.01
CA PHE A 146 -14.21 -15.65 -22.69
C PHE A 146 -15.46 -15.42 -21.86
N THR A 147 -15.87 -16.45 -21.11
CA THR A 147 -16.74 -16.27 -19.95
C THR A 147 -16.02 -15.48 -18.86
N CYS A 148 -16.76 -14.96 -17.88
CA CYS A 148 -16.14 -14.22 -16.78
C CYS A 148 -15.14 -15.09 -16.00
N ASP A 149 -15.50 -16.36 -15.75
CA ASP A 149 -14.66 -17.26 -14.96
C ASP A 149 -13.40 -17.69 -15.73
N GLU A 150 -13.49 -17.91 -17.04
CA GLU A 150 -12.31 -18.18 -17.88
C GLU A 150 -11.37 -16.96 -17.95
N PHE A 151 -11.93 -15.75 -18.03
CA PHE A 151 -11.15 -14.52 -18.02
C PHE A 151 -10.42 -14.32 -16.67
N GLU A 152 -11.08 -14.60 -15.54
CA GLU A 152 -10.46 -14.59 -14.22
C GLU A 152 -9.33 -15.61 -14.11
N ALA A 153 -9.54 -16.84 -14.58
CA ALA A 153 -8.53 -17.90 -14.57
C ALA A 153 -7.30 -17.56 -15.43
N GLU A 154 -7.51 -16.97 -16.61
CA GLU A 154 -6.42 -16.54 -17.48
C GLU A 154 -5.65 -15.35 -16.90
N ARG A 155 -6.34 -14.42 -16.26
CA ARG A 155 -5.70 -13.31 -15.57
C ARG A 155 -4.84 -13.79 -14.40
N ALA A 156 -5.36 -14.71 -13.59
CA ALA A 156 -4.61 -15.28 -12.47
C ALA A 156 -3.33 -15.99 -12.93
N ARG A 157 -3.40 -16.78 -14.01
CA ARG A 157 -2.21 -17.39 -14.63
C ARG A 157 -1.15 -16.37 -15.03
N ASN A 158 -1.57 -15.26 -15.65
CA ASN A 158 -0.66 -14.21 -16.10
C ASN A 158 -0.08 -13.38 -14.94
N ASP A 159 -0.86 -13.11 -13.89
CA ASP A 159 -0.37 -12.42 -12.70
C ASP A 159 0.67 -13.28 -11.94
N ASP A 160 0.46 -14.60 -11.85
CA ASP A 160 1.42 -15.54 -11.25
C ASP A 160 2.73 -15.59 -12.06
N LEU A 161 2.63 -15.66 -13.39
CA LEU A 161 3.79 -15.62 -14.30
C LEU A 161 4.57 -14.29 -14.17
N ALA A 162 3.88 -13.15 -14.08
CA ALA A 162 4.51 -11.85 -13.93
C ALA A 162 5.19 -11.69 -12.56
N SER A 163 4.58 -12.21 -11.50
CA SER A 163 5.17 -12.28 -10.16
C SER A 163 6.42 -13.16 -10.14
N ASP A 164 6.36 -14.35 -10.73
CA ASP A 164 7.48 -15.30 -10.76
C ASP A 164 8.68 -14.76 -11.57
N VAL A 165 8.43 -14.13 -12.72
CA VAL A 165 9.50 -13.51 -13.52
C VAL A 165 10.18 -12.38 -12.76
N THR A 166 9.40 -11.55 -12.05
CA THR A 166 9.94 -10.44 -11.26
C THR A 166 10.75 -10.96 -10.07
N VAL A 167 10.24 -11.95 -9.34
CA VAL A 167 10.96 -12.59 -8.22
C VAL A 167 12.26 -13.24 -8.72
N LEU A 168 12.26 -13.94 -9.85
CA LEU A 168 13.46 -14.56 -10.41
C LEU A 168 14.48 -13.53 -10.93
N ALA A 169 14.03 -12.39 -11.46
CA ALA A 169 14.91 -11.34 -11.95
C ALA A 169 15.72 -10.68 -10.83
N PHE A 170 15.14 -10.55 -9.64
CA PHE A 170 15.75 -9.82 -8.53
C PHE A 170 16.26 -10.70 -7.38
N THR A 171 16.05 -12.02 -7.44
CA THR A 171 16.50 -12.97 -6.39
C THR A 171 17.43 -14.07 -6.91
N LYS A 172 18.30 -14.57 -6.03
CA LYS A 172 19.10 -15.79 -6.25
C LYS A 172 18.93 -16.71 -5.05
N LYS A 173 18.89 -18.02 -5.30
CA LYS A 173 18.82 -19.03 -4.22
C LYS A 173 20.10 -19.02 -3.39
N CYS A 174 19.94 -19.20 -2.09
CA CYS A 174 21.04 -19.42 -1.17
C CYS A 174 21.86 -20.66 -1.62
N PRO A 175 23.20 -20.55 -1.75
CA PRO A 175 24.04 -21.66 -2.21
C PRO A 175 24.24 -22.78 -1.18
N ASN A 176 23.76 -22.59 0.05
CA ASN A 176 23.66 -23.70 0.99
C ASN A 176 22.52 -24.62 0.54
N GLU A 177 22.88 -25.82 0.08
CA GLU A 177 21.98 -26.86 -0.42
C GLU A 177 20.86 -27.25 0.58
N ALA A 178 21.14 -27.16 1.89
CA ALA A 178 20.15 -27.44 2.92
C ALA A 178 19.16 -26.28 3.16
N CYS A 179 19.41 -25.10 2.58
CA CYS A 179 18.62 -23.89 2.79
C CYS A 179 17.84 -23.49 1.53
N GLY A 180 18.52 -23.25 0.40
CA GLY A 180 17.88 -22.92 -0.88
C GLY A 180 16.99 -21.66 -0.92
N THR A 181 16.84 -20.92 0.19
CA THR A 181 15.96 -19.75 0.31
C THR A 181 16.31 -18.67 -0.74
N PRO A 182 15.33 -18.12 -1.48
CA PRO A 182 15.56 -17.00 -2.39
C PRO A 182 15.99 -15.74 -1.62
N ILE A 183 17.10 -15.14 -2.02
CA ILE A 183 17.66 -13.92 -1.44
C ILE A 183 17.60 -12.81 -2.49
N MET A 184 17.09 -11.64 -2.11
CA MET A 184 17.10 -10.44 -2.95
C MET A 184 18.37 -9.63 -2.71
N LYS A 185 18.95 -9.03 -3.76
CA LYS A 185 20.08 -8.12 -3.61
C LYS A 185 19.60 -6.72 -3.27
N HIS A 186 19.99 -6.23 -2.10
CA HIS A 186 20.01 -4.80 -1.81
C HIS A 186 21.34 -4.19 -2.31
N GLU A 187 21.30 -2.98 -2.88
CA GLU A 187 22.38 -2.40 -3.69
C GLU A 187 23.77 -2.34 -3.02
N GLY A 188 24.82 -2.21 -3.84
CA GLY A 188 26.15 -1.75 -3.40
C GLY A 188 27.23 -2.81 -3.14
N CYS A 189 26.89 -4.06 -2.78
CA CYS A 189 27.91 -5.09 -2.48
C CYS A 189 27.55 -6.47 -3.03
N ASP A 190 28.56 -7.21 -3.53
CA ASP A 190 28.40 -8.60 -3.98
C ASP A 190 28.71 -9.63 -2.87
N VAL A 191 29.08 -9.18 -1.67
CA VAL A 191 29.09 -10.03 -0.48
C VAL A 191 27.69 -10.01 0.11
N MET A 192 27.04 -11.16 0.13
CA MET A 192 25.67 -11.32 0.59
C MET A 192 25.63 -12.25 1.79
N THR A 193 24.63 -12.07 2.65
CA THR A 193 24.34 -12.98 3.76
C THR A 193 22.96 -13.57 3.55
N CYS A 194 22.80 -14.88 3.71
CA CYS A 194 21.49 -15.54 3.70
C CYS A 194 20.70 -15.11 4.94
N CYS A 195 19.89 -14.06 4.77
CA CYS A 195 19.04 -13.44 5.78
C CYS A 195 17.91 -12.65 5.09
N ARG A 196 16.95 -12.13 5.86
CA ARG A 196 15.80 -11.37 5.34
C ARG A 196 16.18 -10.19 4.44
N PHE A 197 17.31 -9.52 4.73
CA PHE A 197 17.74 -8.31 4.02
C PHE A 197 18.84 -8.53 2.98
N GLY A 198 19.42 -9.73 2.91
CA GLY A 198 20.52 -10.05 1.98
C GLY A 198 21.84 -9.29 2.19
N SER A 199 21.91 -8.28 3.06
CA SER A 199 23.08 -7.39 3.18
C SER A 199 24.30 -8.03 3.87
N HIS A 200 25.50 -7.49 3.60
CA HIS A 200 26.74 -7.81 4.31
C HIS A 200 26.84 -7.16 5.71
N THR A 201 26.07 -6.10 5.98
CA THR A 201 26.12 -5.29 7.22
C THR A 201 25.16 -5.76 8.31
N CYS A 202 24.40 -6.83 8.09
CA CYS A 202 23.40 -7.35 9.01
C CYS A 202 23.94 -7.89 10.36
N ALA A 203 25.22 -7.68 10.65
CA ALA A 203 25.91 -8.19 11.84
C ALA A 203 25.72 -7.33 13.11
N GLU A 204 25.15 -6.12 13.01
CA GLU A 204 25.21 -5.15 14.11
C GLU A 204 24.07 -5.21 15.14
N SER A 205 23.03 -6.04 14.93
CA SER A 205 22.05 -6.30 15.99
C SER A 205 21.49 -7.72 15.92
N LYS A 206 21.73 -8.49 17.00
CA LYS A 206 21.22 -9.86 17.18
C LYS A 206 19.68 -9.94 17.14
N ASP A 207 19.00 -8.83 17.41
CA ASP A 207 17.53 -8.76 17.46
C ASP A 207 16.88 -8.29 16.14
N ALA A 208 17.65 -7.80 15.15
CA ALA A 208 17.10 -7.22 13.93
C ALA A 208 17.07 -8.16 12.71
N CYS A 209 17.80 -9.28 12.74
CA CYS A 209 17.88 -10.15 11.58
C CYS A 209 18.03 -11.64 11.96
N ASP A 210 17.19 -12.48 11.34
CA ASP A 210 17.15 -13.92 11.57
C ASP A 210 18.35 -14.62 10.89
N HIS A 211 19.50 -14.60 11.55
CA HIS A 211 20.70 -15.33 11.11
C HIS A 211 20.65 -16.76 11.64
N GLY A 212 20.19 -17.70 10.83
CA GLY A 212 20.21 -19.12 11.21
C GLY A 212 18.94 -19.65 11.87
N GLY A 213 17.82 -18.93 11.85
CA GLY A 213 16.51 -19.44 12.28
C GLY A 213 15.73 -20.16 11.18
N ARG A 214 14.40 -20.25 11.34
CA ARG A 214 13.56 -21.22 10.59
C ARG A 214 13.62 -21.07 9.06
N ASN A 215 13.95 -19.89 8.54
CA ASN A 215 13.87 -19.59 7.11
C ASN A 215 15.21 -19.20 6.44
N TYR A 216 16.27 -18.91 7.20
CA TYR A 216 17.55 -18.42 6.66
C TYR A 216 18.74 -19.05 7.39
N CYS A 217 19.78 -19.46 6.67
CA CYS A 217 20.92 -20.19 7.27
C CYS A 217 22.11 -19.31 7.69
N GLY A 218 22.09 -18.00 7.41
CA GLY A 218 23.20 -17.09 7.75
C GLY A 218 24.47 -17.27 6.92
N GLN A 219 24.49 -18.20 5.96
CA GLN A 219 25.66 -18.41 5.08
C GLN A 219 25.97 -17.15 4.29
N ARG A 220 27.24 -16.71 4.32
CA ARG A 220 27.72 -15.65 3.42
C ARG A 220 28.16 -16.21 2.08
N PHE A 221 27.90 -15.46 1.02
CA PHE A 221 28.23 -15.89 -0.34
C PHE A 221 28.44 -14.71 -1.27
N CYS A 222 29.13 -14.97 -2.37
CA CYS A 222 29.31 -14.01 -3.45
C CYS A 222 28.06 -13.99 -4.36
N TRP A 223 27.38 -12.86 -4.48
CA TRP A 223 26.23 -12.71 -5.37
C TRP A 223 26.57 -13.01 -6.84
N SER A 224 27.79 -12.70 -7.27
CA SER A 224 28.21 -12.86 -8.67
C SER A 224 28.33 -14.33 -9.06
N CYS A 225 28.91 -15.18 -8.21
CA CYS A 225 29.25 -16.57 -8.56
C CYS A 225 28.62 -17.64 -7.66
N LEU A 226 27.89 -17.21 -6.61
CA LEU A 226 27.33 -18.05 -5.55
C LEU A 226 28.38 -18.83 -4.75
N GLY A 227 29.65 -18.43 -4.85
CA GLY A 227 30.76 -18.98 -4.08
C GLY A 227 30.61 -18.68 -2.59
N LYS A 228 30.91 -19.67 -1.75
CA LYS A 228 30.85 -19.56 -0.29
C LYS A 228 31.85 -18.51 0.21
N ILE A 229 31.46 -17.74 1.21
CA ILE A 229 32.35 -16.81 1.93
C ILE A 229 32.34 -17.19 3.40
N ASP A 230 33.52 -17.47 3.93
CA ASP A 230 33.73 -17.80 5.35
C ASP A 230 34.38 -16.60 6.07
N LEU A 231 34.20 -16.53 7.39
CA LEU A 231 34.89 -15.55 8.23
C LEU A 231 36.19 -16.13 8.78
N ASP A 232 37.29 -15.39 8.61
CA ASP A 232 38.49 -15.63 9.38
C ASP A 232 38.34 -15.02 10.77
N LYS A 233 38.21 -15.89 11.78
CA LYS A 233 38.05 -15.49 13.18
C LYS A 233 39.28 -14.77 13.76
N LYS A 234 40.47 -14.91 13.14
CA LYS A 234 41.71 -14.30 13.65
C LYS A 234 41.91 -12.87 13.15
N THR A 235 41.58 -12.62 11.89
CA THR A 235 41.80 -11.33 11.22
C THR A 235 40.51 -10.51 11.06
N ASN A 236 39.36 -11.10 11.43
CA ASN A 236 38.03 -10.58 11.12
C ASN A 236 37.82 -10.34 9.60
N GLY A 237 38.57 -11.07 8.76
CA GLY A 237 38.54 -10.99 7.30
C GLY A 237 37.56 -11.97 6.66
N PHE A 238 37.38 -11.84 5.35
CA PHE A 238 36.55 -12.74 4.55
C PHE A 238 37.43 -13.70 3.73
N ILE A 239 37.23 -15.00 3.88
CA ILE A 239 37.83 -16.04 3.04
C ILE A 239 36.82 -16.36 1.93
N ARG A 240 37.21 -16.23 0.66
CA ARG A 240 36.30 -16.38 -0.47
C ARG A 240 36.58 -17.68 -1.22
N HIS A 241 35.52 -18.36 -1.61
CA HIS A 241 35.59 -19.55 -2.47
C HIS A 241 34.86 -19.27 -3.79
N CYS A 242 35.32 -18.24 -4.51
CA CYS A 242 34.77 -17.88 -5.81
C CYS A 242 35.22 -18.87 -6.89
N LYS A 243 34.38 -19.08 -7.92
CA LYS A 243 34.70 -19.85 -9.12
C LYS A 243 35.67 -19.08 -10.02
N SER A 244 36.44 -19.75 -10.87
CA SER A 244 37.42 -19.14 -11.78
C SER A 244 36.83 -18.09 -12.73
N SER A 245 35.54 -18.21 -13.05
CA SER A 245 34.79 -17.24 -13.87
C SER A 245 34.30 -16.01 -13.12
N CYS A 246 34.53 -15.92 -11.80
CA CYS A 246 34.11 -14.79 -10.97
C CYS A 246 35.12 -13.65 -11.04
N LYS A 247 34.64 -12.40 -11.15
CA LYS A 247 35.49 -11.20 -11.06
C LYS A 247 36.28 -11.06 -9.75
N TYR A 248 35.88 -11.78 -8.70
CA TYR A 248 36.56 -11.81 -7.40
C TYR A 248 37.45 -13.03 -7.18
N TYR A 249 37.68 -13.87 -8.20
CA TYR A 249 38.47 -15.10 -8.08
C TYR A 249 39.90 -14.84 -7.58
N SER A 250 40.50 -13.72 -7.99
CA SER A 250 41.83 -13.30 -7.55
C SER A 250 41.91 -12.90 -6.07
N LEU A 251 40.77 -12.79 -5.38
CA LEU A 251 40.65 -12.43 -3.96
C LEU A 251 40.26 -13.63 -3.08
N ASN A 252 40.34 -14.85 -3.63
CA ASN A 252 40.14 -16.08 -2.85
C ASN A 252 41.17 -16.21 -1.72
#